data_AF-A0A126T954-F1
#
_entry.id   AF-A0A126T954-F1
#
_cell.length_a   1.000
_cell.length_b   1.000
_cell.length_c   1.000
_cell.angle_alpha   90.00
_cell.angle_beta   90.00
_cell.angle_gamma   90.00
#
_symmetry.space_group_name_H-M   'P 1'
#
loop_
_entity.id
_entity.type
_entity.pdbx_description
1 polymer ?
#
loop_
_entity_poly.entity_id
_entity_poly.type
_entity_poly.pdbx_seq_one_letter_code
_entity_poly.pdbx_strand_id
1 'polypeptide(L)'
;MERETEVVLVLCRLRALGVRLAIDDIPQLEDDKEVASAIIGMGHTLRLQVLAEGVETQEQLDFLKEHGCDFYQGYLKSPALAADDFTALLQSQS
;
A
#
# COMPACT_ATOMS: atom_id res chain seq x y z
N MET A 1 -14.16 -18.35 -15.61
CA MET A 1 -13.59 -16.99 -15.63
C MET A 1 -14.04 -16.32 -14.35
N GLU A 2 -13.50 -16.81 -13.23
CA GLU A 2 -13.71 -16.24 -11.90
C GLU A 2 -12.36 -15.63 -11.56
N ARG A 3 -12.17 -14.35 -11.90
CA ARG A 3 -10.99 -13.61 -11.46
C ARG A 3 -11.35 -13.04 -10.11
N GLU A 4 -11.07 -13.84 -9.07
CA GLU A 4 -11.08 -13.41 -7.68
C GLU A 4 -10.25 -12.13 -7.57
N THR A 5 -10.95 -11.01 -7.56
CA THR A 5 -10.40 -9.67 -7.36
C THR A 5 -10.57 -9.36 -5.88
N GLU A 6 -9.96 -10.18 -5.04
CA GLU A 6 -10.01 -10.14 -3.59
C GLU A 6 -8.82 -11.03 -3.21
N VAL A 7 -7.70 -10.53 -2.70
CA VAL A 7 -7.63 -9.76 -1.48
C VAL A 7 -6.35 -8.92 -1.47
N VAL A 8 -6.54 -7.64 -1.75
CA VAL A 8 -5.56 -6.58 -1.52
C VAL A 8 -6.08 -5.87 -0.26
N LEU A 9 -5.40 -6.01 0.88
CA LEU A 9 -5.79 -5.27 2.07
C LEU A 9 -5.43 -3.80 1.85
N VAL A 10 -6.44 -3.02 1.44
CA VAL A 10 -6.32 -1.58 1.18
C VAL A 10 -6.20 -0.84 2.51
N LEU A 11 -4.99 -0.42 2.85
CA LEU A 11 -4.72 0.42 4.02
C LEU A 11 -5.34 1.83 3.94
N CYS A 12 -6.01 2.20 2.83
CA CYS A 12 -6.60 3.54 2.65
C CYS A 12 -8.12 3.61 2.41
N ARG A 13 -8.89 2.49 2.52
CA ARG A 13 -10.36 2.51 2.26
C ARG A 13 -11.22 1.50 3.05
N LEU A 14 -10.78 1.01 4.21
CA LEU A 14 -11.67 0.31 5.15
C LEU A 14 -12.63 1.31 5.84
N ARG A 15 -13.64 1.81 5.11
CA ARG A 15 -14.73 2.64 5.66
C ARG A 15 -15.52 1.93 6.78
N ALA A 16 -15.40 0.62 6.93
CA ALA A 16 -16.21 -0.19 7.82
C ALA A 16 -15.79 -0.15 9.31
N LEU A 17 -14.57 0.32 9.64
CA LEU A 17 -14.02 0.25 11.00
C LEU A 17 -13.70 1.60 11.64
N GLY A 18 -13.93 2.72 10.95
CA GLY A 18 -13.72 4.07 11.51
C GLY A 18 -12.27 4.46 11.79
N VAL A 19 -11.30 3.62 11.43
CA VAL A 19 -9.86 3.91 11.52
C VAL A 19 -9.40 4.48 10.19
N ARG A 20 -8.77 5.66 10.19
CA ARG A 20 -8.17 6.29 9.02
C ARG A 20 -6.68 6.41 9.28
N LEU A 21 -5.89 5.56 8.63
CA LEU A 21 -4.43 5.67 8.60
C LEU A 21 -4.06 6.29 7.27
N ALA A 22 -3.46 7.48 7.29
CA ALA A 22 -2.84 8.05 6.12
C ALA A 22 -1.37 7.63 6.11
N ILE A 23 -0.85 7.17 4.97
CA ILE A 23 0.58 6.85 4.86
C ILE A 23 1.45 8.10 5.10
N ASP A 24 0.89 9.28 4.83
CA ASP A 24 1.45 10.59 5.14
C ASP A 24 1.94 10.73 6.59
N ASP A 25 1.27 10.06 7.54
CA ASP A 25 1.54 10.18 8.99
C ASP A 25 2.50 9.11 9.54
N ILE A 26 2.86 8.09 8.73
CA ILE A 26 3.74 6.99 9.15
C ILE A 26 5.08 7.48 9.72
N PRO A 27 5.75 8.55 9.22
CA PRO A 27 7.01 9.00 9.81
C PRO A 27 6.83 9.69 11.18
N GLN A 28 5.63 10.15 11.52
CA GLN A 28 5.42 11.20 12.51
C GLN A 28 4.74 10.73 13.80
N LEU A 29 3.97 9.63 13.76
CA LEU A 29 3.25 9.10 14.93
C LEU A 29 3.56 7.61 15.14
N GLU A 30 4.10 7.28 16.30
CA GLU A 30 4.47 5.90 16.69
C GLU A 30 3.24 4.96 16.69
N ASP A 31 2.07 5.49 17.04
CA ASP A 31 0.80 4.76 17.01
C ASP A 31 0.42 4.29 15.60
N ASP A 32 0.67 5.09 14.56
CA ASP A 32 0.31 4.73 13.17
C ASP A 32 1.23 3.64 12.61
N LYS A 33 2.50 3.62 13.03
CA LYS A 33 3.45 2.55 12.71
C LYS A 33 3.02 1.21 13.31
N GLU A 34 2.64 1.21 14.58
CA GLU A 34 2.17 -0.01 15.27
C GLU A 34 0.89 -0.57 14.63
N VAL A 35 -0.05 0.30 14.28
CA VAL A 35 -1.29 -0.12 13.61
C VAL A 35 -1.00 -0.64 12.20
N ALA A 36 -0.13 0.02 11.43
CA ALA A 36 0.28 -0.48 10.11
C ALA A 36 0.94 -1.86 10.20
N SER A 37 1.85 -2.06 11.15
CA SER A 37 2.50 -3.34 11.42
C SER A 37 1.50 -4.43 11.79
N ALA A 38 0.55 -4.13 12.69
CA ALA A 38 -0.51 -5.06 13.07
C ALA A 38 -1.39 -5.46 11.87
N ILE A 39 -1.75 -4.51 11.01
CA ILE A 39 -2.56 -4.75 9.82
C ILE A 39 -1.82 -5.64 8.81
N ILE A 40 -0.52 -5.41 8.59
CA ILE A 40 0.31 -6.26 7.73
C ILE A 40 0.34 -7.70 8.27
N GLY A 41 0.64 -7.86 9.57
CA GLY A 41 0.67 -9.17 10.22
C GLY A 41 -0.68 -9.89 10.20
N MET A 42 -1.79 -9.15 10.35
CA MET A 42 -3.14 -9.70 10.20
C MET A 42 -3.42 -10.19 8.78
N GLY A 43 -3.04 -9.42 7.76
CA GLY A 43 -3.18 -9.81 6.35
C GLY A 43 -2.48 -11.14 6.07
N HIS A 44 -1.23 -11.27 6.51
CA HIS A 44 -0.47 -12.51 6.35
C HIS A 44 -1.03 -13.68 7.15
N THR A 45 -1.53 -13.44 8.37
CA THR A 45 -2.19 -14.48 9.19
C THR A 45 -3.41 -15.06 8.46
N LEU A 46 -4.14 -14.21 7.74
CA LEU A 46 -5.27 -14.59 6.92
C LEU A 46 -4.89 -15.12 5.52
N ARG A 47 -3.58 -15.26 5.24
CA ARG A 47 -3.01 -15.67 3.95
C ARG A 47 -3.37 -14.74 2.79
N LEU A 48 -3.44 -13.45 3.08
CA LEU A 48 -3.73 -12.38 2.12
C LEU A 48 -2.45 -11.64 1.74
N GLN A 49 -2.45 -11.03 0.56
CA GLN A 49 -1.40 -10.09 0.16
C GLN A 49 -1.78 -8.67 0.59
N VAL A 50 -0.77 -7.88 0.98
CA VAL A 50 -0.97 -6.53 1.51
C VAL A 50 -0.40 -5.49 0.54
N LEU A 51 -1.21 -4.47 0.22
CA LEU A 51 -0.81 -3.32 -0.58
C LEU A 51 -0.89 -2.06 0.27
N ALA A 52 0.24 -1.37 0.39
CA ALA A 52 0.27 -0.03 0.95
C ALA A 52 -0.07 1.01 -0.13
N GLU A 53 -1.15 1.77 0.05
CA GLU A 53 -1.56 2.85 -0.85
C GLU A 53 -1.25 4.23 -0.26
N GLY A 54 -0.59 5.09 -1.04
CA GLY A 54 -0.19 6.45 -0.63
C GLY A 54 1.27 6.59 -0.23
N VAL A 55 2.17 5.70 -0.70
CA VAL A 55 3.60 5.82 -0.39
C VAL A 55 4.23 6.96 -1.21
N GLU A 56 4.70 7.99 -0.52
CA GLU A 56 5.26 9.21 -1.10
C GLU A 56 6.77 9.35 -0.86
N THR A 57 7.29 8.78 0.23
CA THR A 57 8.68 8.92 0.65
C THR A 57 9.42 7.57 0.74
N GLN A 58 10.74 7.61 0.57
CA GLN A 58 11.60 6.42 0.70
C GLN A 58 11.52 5.83 2.11
N GLU A 59 11.43 6.68 3.15
CA GLU A 59 11.30 6.25 4.54
C GLU A 59 10.04 5.41 4.78
N GLN A 60 8.89 5.83 4.21
CA GLN A 60 7.66 5.05 4.27
C GLN A 60 7.83 3.69 3.58
N LEU A 61 8.46 3.66 2.41
CA LEU A 61 8.70 2.42 1.68
C LEU A 61 9.63 1.47 2.45
N ASP A 62 10.67 1.99 3.07
CA ASP A 62 11.63 1.19 3.84
C ASP A 62 10.96 0.59 5.07
N PHE A 63 10.16 1.38 5.80
CA PHE A 63 9.31 0.88 6.89
C PHE A 63 8.39 -0.27 6.44
N LEU A 64 7.68 -0.08 5.32
CA LEU A 64 6.75 -1.08 4.79
C LEU A 64 7.47 -2.38 4.39
N LYS A 65 8.65 -2.27 3.78
CA LYS A 65 9.49 -3.42 3.42
C LYS A 65 9.99 -4.17 4.64
N GLU A 66 10.44 -3.47 5.67
CA GLU A 66 10.92 -4.06 6.92
C GLU A 66 9.83 -4.90 7.60
N HIS A 67 8.58 -4.45 7.52
CA HIS A 67 7.42 -5.13 8.09
C HIS A 67 6.78 -6.17 7.15
N GLY A 68 7.37 -6.42 5.99
CA GLY A 68 6.97 -7.48 5.06
C GLY A 68 5.77 -7.14 4.17
N CYS A 69 5.44 -5.86 3.95
CA CYS A 69 4.40 -5.48 3.01
C CYS A 69 4.73 -5.98 1.58
N ASP A 70 3.76 -6.61 0.91
CA ASP A 70 3.99 -7.28 -0.38
C ASP A 70 4.10 -6.30 -1.55
N PHE A 71 3.26 -5.26 -1.54
CA PHE A 71 3.15 -4.29 -2.62
C PHE A 71 2.99 -2.88 -2.09
N TYR A 72 3.33 -1.89 -2.92
CA TYR A 72 3.00 -0.50 -2.64
C TYR A 72 2.54 0.26 -3.89
N GLN A 73 1.75 1.29 -3.67
CA GLN A 73 1.33 2.27 -4.64
C GLN A 73 1.46 3.66 -4.02
N GLY A 74 1.95 4.64 -4.78
CA GLY A 74 1.95 6.03 -4.37
C GLY A 74 2.88 6.88 -5.22
N TYR A 75 2.91 8.17 -4.91
CA TYR A 75 3.68 9.18 -5.65
C TYR A 75 5.18 8.87 -5.71
N LEU A 76 5.71 8.13 -4.75
CA LEU A 76 7.10 7.65 -4.77
C LEU A 76 7.41 6.82 -6.03
N LYS A 77 6.46 5.98 -6.48
CA LYS A 77 6.62 5.17 -7.69
C LYS A 77 6.23 5.96 -8.93
N SER A 78 5.04 6.56 -8.91
CA SER A 78 4.50 7.36 -10.00
C SER A 78 3.20 8.04 -9.54
N PRO A 79 2.91 9.28 -9.98
CA PRO A 79 1.57 9.84 -9.83
C PRO A 79 0.53 9.05 -10.65
N ALA A 80 -0.75 9.38 -10.48
CA ALA A 80 -1.77 8.89 -11.41
C ALA A 80 -1.51 9.45 -12.82
N LEU A 81 -1.43 8.56 -13.81
CA LEU A 81 -1.10 8.89 -15.19
C LEU A 81 -2.31 8.78 -16.11
N ALA A 82 -2.31 9.54 -17.21
CA ALA A 82 -3.22 9.29 -18.31
C ALA A 82 -2.92 7.91 -18.96
N ALA A 83 -3.90 7.36 -19.69
CA ALA A 83 -3.76 6.03 -20.29
C ALA A 83 -2.54 5.91 -21.22
N ASP A 84 -2.28 6.94 -22.01
CA ASP A 84 -1.15 6.98 -22.95
C ASP A 84 0.19 7.00 -22.21
N ASP A 85 0.30 7.83 -21.16
CA ASP A 85 1.50 7.93 -20.32
C ASP A 85 1.75 6.63 -19.53
N PHE A 86 0.69 5.99 -19.04
CA PHE A 86 0.79 4.69 -18.37
C PHE A 86 1.26 3.60 -19.34
N THR A 87 0.78 3.62 -20.59
CA THR A 87 1.22 2.68 -21.63
C THR A 87 2.71 2.84 -21.92
N ALA A 88 3.19 4.08 -22.05
CA ALA A 88 4.61 4.37 -22.23
C ALA A 88 5.46 3.88 -21.03
N LEU A 89 4.99 4.11 -19.81
CA LEU A 89 5.65 3.62 -18.59
C LEU A 89 5.76 2.09 -18.58
N LEU A 90 4.70 1.36 -18.95
CA LEU A 90 4.73 -0.11 -19.03
C LEU A 90 5.74 -0.62 -20.06
N GLN A 91 5.80 0.03 -21.23
CA GLN A 91 6.75 -0.34 -22.29
C GLN A 91 8.20 -0.13 -21.88
N SER A 92 8.49 0.92 -21.09
CA SER A 92 9.85 1.20 -20.59
C SER A 92 10.36 0.23 -19.52
N GLN A 93 9.49 -0.63 -18.98
CA GLN A 93 9.82 -1.61 -17.93
C GLN A 93 9.92 -3.05 -18.46
N SER A 94 9.80 -3.25 -19.78
CA SER A 94 10.02 -4.53 -20.48
C SER A 94 11.45 -4.62 -21.03
#